data_AF-A0A4P6EAK4-F1
#
_entry.id   AF-A0A4P6EAK4-F1
#
_cell.length_a   1.000
_cell.length_b   1.000
_cell.length_c   1.000
_cell.angle_alpha   90.00
_cell.angle_beta   90.00
_cell.angle_gamma   90.00
#
_symmetry.space_group_name_H-M   'P 1'
#
loop_
_entity.id
_entity.type
_entity.pdbx_description
1 polymer ?
#
loop_
_entity_poly.entity_id
_entity_poly.type
_entity_poly.pdbx_seq_one_letter_code
_entity_poly.pdbx_strand_id
1 'polypeptide(L)'
;MPRPVAPQYLAYVLSFATTGAVWFAHNALSENLAKTDSALMRLNLLLLLFVAFTPFPTRFLAEYITVESSERVAVTIYGLSFLVLTGMVIALWRYAKRAQLVADPDDGETTAYSQRLPIGVLAYVLLIVIGLFAPMVAVFGYLALAVFFMVPMRIGRRESR
;
A
#
# COMPACT_ATOMS: atom_id res chain seq x y z
N MET A 1 -18.78 29.70 6.33
CA MET A 1 -18.04 29.06 7.45
C MET A 1 -16.79 28.39 6.88
N PRO A 2 -15.62 28.50 7.52
CA PRO A 2 -14.45 27.70 7.14
C PRO A 2 -14.78 26.21 7.31
N ARG A 3 -14.41 25.39 6.32
CA ARG A 3 -14.55 23.93 6.43
C ARG A 3 -13.68 23.42 7.59
N PRO A 4 -14.14 22.42 8.37
CA PRO A 4 -13.31 21.79 9.38
C PRO A 4 -12.04 21.25 8.72
N VAL A 5 -10.87 21.56 9.28
CA VAL A 5 -9.55 21.16 8.73
C VAL A 5 -9.14 19.74 9.15
N ALA A 6 -9.79 19.18 10.18
CA ALA A 6 -9.47 17.84 10.71
C ALA A 6 -9.53 16.72 9.65
N PRO A 7 -10.52 16.66 8.73
CA PRO A 7 -10.54 15.69 7.64
C PRO A 7 -9.34 15.79 6.68
N GLN A 8 -8.81 17.00 6.47
CA GLN A 8 -7.65 17.22 5.59
C GLN A 8 -6.37 16.69 6.23
N TYR A 9 -6.18 16.92 7.54
CA TYR A 9 -5.06 16.34 8.29
C TYR A 9 -5.13 14.81 8.33
N LEU A 10 -6.31 14.24 8.57
CA LEU A 10 -6.51 12.78 8.56
C LEU A 10 -6.16 12.18 7.19
N ALA A 11 -6.70 12.75 6.11
CA ALA A 11 -6.43 12.28 4.75
C ALA A 11 -4.93 12.41 4.41
N TYR A 12 -4.28 13.50 4.84
CA TYR A 12 -2.83 13.67 4.66
C TYR A 12 -2.04 12.57 5.38
N VAL A 13 -2.30 12.32 6.66
CA VAL A 13 -1.62 11.27 7.44
C VAL A 13 -1.85 9.90 6.82
N LEU A 14 -3.08 9.62 6.38
CA LEU A 14 -3.43 8.36 5.73
C LEU A 14 -2.70 8.17 4.40
N SER A 15 -2.57 9.25 3.61
CA SER A 15 -1.83 9.26 2.35
C SER A 15 -0.35 9.00 2.57
N PHE A 16 0.26 9.71 3.51
CA PHE A 16 1.66 9.53 3.89
C PHE A 16 1.93 8.11 4.39
N ALA A 17 1.10 7.61 5.31
CA ALA A 17 1.21 6.27 5.86
C ALA A 17 1.15 5.20 4.76
N THR A 18 0.31 5.41 3.75
CA THR A 18 0.15 4.39 2.71
C THR A 18 1.21 4.46 1.63
N THR A 19 1.59 5.66 1.19
CA THR A 19 2.74 5.83 0.32
C THR A 19 4.00 5.27 0.98
N GLY A 20 4.19 5.50 2.28
CA GLY A 20 5.28 4.90 3.03
C GLY A 20 5.19 3.38 3.11
N ALA A 21 4.02 2.79 3.40
CA ALA A 21 3.85 1.33 3.41
C ALA A 21 4.23 0.68 2.06
N VAL A 22 3.81 1.27 0.95
CA VAL A 22 4.19 0.85 -0.41
C VAL A 22 5.69 0.97 -0.62
N TRP A 23 6.31 2.05 -0.13
CA TRP A 23 7.75 2.27 -0.23
C TRP A 23 8.56 1.25 0.58
N PHE A 24 8.14 0.91 1.80
CA PHE A 24 8.75 -0.16 2.60
C PHE A 24 8.70 -1.50 1.85
N ALA A 25 7.55 -1.82 1.26
CA ALA A 25 7.37 -3.06 0.49
C ALA A 25 8.20 -3.12 -0.80
N HIS A 26 8.36 -1.98 -1.48
CA HIS A 26 9.23 -1.84 -2.65
C HIS A 26 10.72 -1.94 -2.28
N ASN A 27 11.13 -1.33 -1.18
CA ASN A 27 12.53 -1.39 -0.74
C ASN A 27 12.93 -2.78 -0.27
N ALA A 28 12.04 -3.48 0.44
CA ALA A 28 12.27 -4.88 0.78
C ALA A 28 12.52 -5.73 -0.48
N LEU A 29 11.85 -5.46 -1.60
CA LEU A 29 12.19 -6.10 -2.87
C LEU A 29 13.57 -5.67 -3.36
N SER A 30 13.82 -4.36 -3.38
CA SER A 30 15.05 -3.78 -3.95
C SER A 30 16.32 -4.24 -3.23
N GLU A 31 16.27 -4.37 -1.89
CA GLU A 31 17.37 -4.90 -1.07
C GLU A 31 17.68 -6.37 -1.39
N ASN A 32 16.71 -7.12 -1.92
CA ASN A 32 16.85 -8.54 -2.27
C ASN A 32 17.14 -8.78 -3.76
N LEU A 33 17.21 -7.75 -4.59
CA LEU A 33 17.54 -7.91 -6.02
C LEU A 33 19.04 -8.13 -6.23
N ALA A 34 19.40 -9.19 -6.96
CA ALA A 34 20.76 -9.43 -7.46
C ALA A 34 21.02 -8.74 -8.81
N LYS A 35 19.98 -8.55 -9.61
CA LYS A 35 20.03 -7.93 -10.93
C LYS A 35 18.70 -7.29 -11.29
N THR A 36 18.72 -6.38 -12.24
CA THR A 36 17.52 -5.70 -12.77
C THR A 36 17.46 -5.84 -14.27
N ASP A 37 16.25 -5.85 -14.84
CA ASP A 37 16.04 -5.78 -16.27
C ASP A 37 15.05 -4.66 -16.66
N SER A 38 14.93 -4.42 -17.97
CA SER A 38 14.07 -3.36 -18.50
C SER A 38 12.58 -3.61 -18.27
N ALA A 39 12.14 -4.85 -18.05
CA ALA A 39 10.74 -5.17 -17.80
C ALA A 39 10.36 -4.88 -16.34
N LEU A 40 11.23 -5.22 -15.38
CA LEU A 40 11.10 -4.80 -13.99
C LEU A 40 11.07 -3.27 -13.88
N MET A 41 11.93 -2.58 -14.64
CA MET A 41 11.95 -1.11 -14.65
C MET A 41 10.64 -0.50 -15.18
N ARG A 42 10.07 -1.06 -16.26
CA ARG A 42 8.76 -0.62 -16.78
C ARG A 42 7.63 -0.86 -15.77
N LEU A 43 7.67 -1.98 -15.06
CA LEU A 43 6.70 -2.29 -14.01
C LEU A 43 6.84 -1.34 -12.81
N ASN A 44 8.08 -0.96 -12.48
CA ASN A 44 8.36 0.05 -11.47
C ASN A 44 7.83 1.44 -11.88
N LEU A 45 8.02 1.84 -13.14
CA LEU A 45 7.42 3.09 -13.65
C LEU A 45 5.89 3.08 -13.55
N LEU A 46 5.25 1.94 -13.79
CA LEU A 46 3.81 1.79 -13.62
C LEU A 46 3.40 1.91 -12.13
N LEU A 47 4.17 1.34 -11.20
CA LEU A 47 3.96 1.58 -9.77
C LEU A 47 4.06 3.07 -9.44
N LEU A 48 5.12 3.74 -9.92
CA LEU A 48 5.36 5.16 -9.69
C LEU A 48 4.24 6.05 -10.27
N LEU A 49 3.63 5.67 -11.39
CA LEU A 49 2.44 6.34 -11.92
C LEU A 49 1.30 6.35 -10.89
N PHE A 50 0.99 5.20 -10.29
CA PHE A 50 -0.06 5.10 -9.27
C PHE A 50 0.32 5.79 -7.96
N VAL A 51 1.60 5.76 -7.57
CA VAL A 51 2.11 6.50 -6.42
C VAL A 51 1.94 8.02 -6.65
N ALA A 52 2.29 8.52 -7.83
CA ALA A 52 2.09 9.92 -8.19
C ALA A 52 0.60 10.30 -8.29
N PHE A 53 -0.28 9.32 -8.52
CA PHE A 53 -1.73 9.52 -8.54
C PHE A 53 -2.36 9.61 -7.14
N THR A 54 -1.72 9.12 -6.07
CA THR A 54 -2.30 9.11 -4.70
C THR A 54 -2.79 10.45 -4.14
N PRO A 55 -2.24 11.63 -4.52
CA PRO A 55 -2.78 12.90 -4.05
C PRO A 55 -4.23 13.14 -4.50
N PHE A 56 -4.63 12.61 -5.66
CA PHE A 56 -6.00 12.75 -6.18
C PHE A 56 -7.05 12.06 -5.28
N PRO A 57 -7.01 10.72 -5.05
CA PRO A 57 -7.97 10.07 -4.17
C PRO A 57 -7.87 10.58 -2.73
N THR A 58 -6.69 11.03 -2.29
CA THR A 58 -6.51 11.64 -0.95
C THR A 58 -7.31 12.93 -0.81
N ARG A 59 -7.20 13.85 -1.79
CA ARG A 59 -7.96 15.09 -1.80
C ARG A 59 -9.47 14.82 -1.92
N PHE A 60 -9.84 13.87 -2.78
CA PHE A 60 -11.22 13.45 -2.94
C PHE A 60 -11.80 12.90 -1.62
N LEU A 61 -11.04 12.05 -0.91
CA LEU A 61 -11.43 11.58 0.42
C LEU A 61 -11.61 12.76 1.39
N ALA A 62 -10.63 13.66 1.48
CA ALA A 62 -10.68 14.80 2.39
C ALA A 62 -11.89 15.71 2.17
N GLU A 63 -12.30 15.90 0.91
CA GLU A 63 -13.41 16.79 0.55
C GLU A 63 -14.78 16.16 0.80
N TYR A 64 -14.93 14.85 0.56
CA TYR A 64 -16.22 14.19 0.56
C TYR A 64 -16.48 13.29 1.77
N ILE A 65 -15.51 13.04 2.65
CA ILE A 65 -15.69 12.19 3.83
C ILE A 65 -16.68 12.76 4.87
N THR A 66 -16.94 14.07 4.85
CA THR A 66 -17.96 14.69 5.72
C THR A 66 -19.29 14.95 5.02
N VAL A 67 -19.44 14.49 3.76
CA VAL A 67 -20.64 14.68 2.96
C VAL A 67 -21.38 13.35 2.89
N GLU A 68 -22.51 13.25 3.60
CA GLU A 68 -23.26 12.00 3.82
C GLU A 68 -23.61 11.23 2.52
N SER A 69 -23.90 11.96 1.43
CA SER A 69 -24.21 11.35 0.12
C SER A 69 -23.00 10.80 -0.63
N SER A 70 -21.78 11.24 -0.29
CA SER A 70 -20.57 11.04 -1.10
C SER A 70 -19.43 10.36 -0.35
N GLU A 71 -19.52 10.24 0.99
CA GLU A 71 -18.50 9.60 1.84
C GLU A 71 -18.18 8.17 1.40
N ARG A 72 -19.19 7.36 1.06
CA ARG A 72 -19.03 5.95 0.65
C ARG A 72 -18.24 5.85 -0.65
N VAL A 73 -18.53 6.72 -1.61
CA VAL A 73 -17.82 6.80 -2.90
C VAL A 73 -16.37 7.21 -2.65
N ALA A 74 -16.14 8.20 -1.79
CA ALA A 74 -14.81 8.70 -1.47
C ALA A 74 -13.92 7.65 -0.80
N VAL A 75 -14.46 6.95 0.20
CA VAL A 75 -13.77 5.84 0.89
C VAL A 75 -13.51 4.66 -0.05
N THR A 76 -14.43 4.37 -0.98
CA THR A 76 -14.27 3.29 -1.97
C THR A 76 -13.18 3.63 -2.98
N ILE A 77 -13.19 4.82 -3.56
CA ILE A 77 -12.14 5.27 -4.51
C ILE A 77 -10.77 5.24 -3.84
N TYR A 78 -10.71 5.64 -2.57
CA TYR A 78 -9.49 5.59 -1.79
C TYR A 78 -8.97 4.16 -1.59
N GLY A 79 -9.84 3.26 -1.12
CA GLY A 79 -9.51 1.84 -0.93
C GLY A 79 -9.10 1.15 -2.23
N LEU A 80 -9.78 1.42 -3.34
CA LEU A 80 -9.42 0.90 -4.67
C LEU A 80 -8.03 1.37 -5.11
N SER A 81 -7.70 2.65 -4.88
CA SER A 81 -6.37 3.18 -5.20
C SER A 81 -5.27 2.43 -4.44
N PHE A 82 -5.52 2.06 -3.19
CA PHE A 82 -4.59 1.27 -2.37
C PHE A 82 -4.51 -0.19 -2.78
N LEU A 83 -5.63 -0.77 -3.19
CA LEU A 83 -5.68 -2.12 -3.73
C LEU A 83 -4.83 -2.22 -5.00
N VAL A 84 -4.90 -1.21 -5.88
CA VAL A 84 -4.05 -1.10 -7.07
C VAL A 84 -2.58 -1.00 -6.70
N LEU A 85 -2.20 -0.11 -5.78
CA LEU A 85 -0.82 0.02 -5.32
C LEU A 85 -0.26 -1.27 -4.73
N THR A 86 -1.03 -1.93 -3.87
CA THR A 86 -0.66 -3.22 -3.27
C THR A 86 -0.50 -4.28 -4.36
N GLY A 87 -1.42 -4.32 -5.33
CA GLY A 87 -1.34 -5.21 -6.50
C GLY A 87 -0.10 -4.96 -7.34
N MET A 88 0.31 -3.71 -7.53
CA MET A 88 1.54 -3.35 -8.25
C MET A 88 2.81 -3.83 -7.54
N VAL A 89 2.87 -3.71 -6.22
CA VAL A 89 3.97 -4.27 -5.41
C VAL A 89 4.01 -5.80 -5.51
N ILE A 90 2.85 -6.47 -5.44
CA ILE A 90 2.76 -7.92 -5.65
C ILE A 90 3.25 -8.31 -7.04
N ALA A 91 2.87 -7.54 -8.07
CA ALA A 91 3.30 -7.79 -9.43
C ALA A 91 4.82 -7.68 -9.57
N LEU A 92 5.44 -6.66 -8.96
CA LEU A 92 6.90 -6.50 -8.92
C LEU A 92 7.58 -7.70 -8.27
N TRP A 93 7.12 -8.12 -7.09
CA TRP A 93 7.67 -9.28 -6.39
C TRP A 93 7.53 -10.57 -7.21
N ARG A 94 6.34 -10.84 -7.75
CA ARG A 94 6.08 -12.03 -8.58
C ARG A 94 6.94 -12.02 -9.84
N TYR A 95 7.08 -10.87 -10.48
CA TYR A 95 7.91 -10.73 -11.67
C TYR A 95 9.38 -10.99 -11.35
N ALA A 96 9.92 -10.33 -10.33
CA ALA A 96 11.31 -10.48 -9.91
C ALA A 96 11.66 -11.92 -9.55
N LYS A 97 10.78 -12.63 -8.83
CA LYS A 97 10.94 -14.06 -8.54
C LYS A 97 10.91 -14.92 -9.80
N ARG A 98 9.91 -14.72 -10.67
CA ARG A 98 9.75 -15.48 -11.92
C ARG A 98 10.91 -15.28 -12.89
N ALA A 99 11.47 -14.07 -12.96
CA ALA A 99 12.61 -13.71 -13.79
C ALA A 99 13.98 -13.99 -13.13
N GLN A 100 13.98 -14.63 -11.95
CA GLN A 100 15.20 -14.96 -11.18
C GLN A 100 16.10 -13.74 -10.95
N LEU A 101 15.49 -12.60 -10.62
CA LEU A 101 16.17 -11.33 -10.34
C LEU A 101 16.54 -11.17 -8.85
N VAL A 102 15.93 -11.99 -7.98
CA VAL A 102 16.14 -12.00 -6.52
C VAL A 102 17.38 -12.85 -6.18
N ALA A 103 18.21 -12.39 -5.24
CA ALA A 103 19.45 -13.06 -4.83
C ALA A 103 19.21 -14.39 -4.11
N ASP A 104 18.31 -14.39 -3.12
CA ASP A 104 17.89 -15.58 -2.38
C ASP A 104 16.35 -15.61 -2.29
N PRO A 105 15.66 -16.28 -3.22
CA PRO A 105 14.20 -16.28 -3.27
C PRO A 105 13.54 -17.05 -2.12
N ASP A 106 14.30 -17.92 -1.43
CA ASP A 106 13.84 -18.82 -0.37
C ASP A 106 14.31 -18.37 1.02
N ASP A 107 14.93 -17.19 1.14
CA ASP A 107 15.20 -16.65 2.46
C ASP A 107 13.87 -16.44 3.23
N GLY A 108 13.94 -16.60 4.55
CA GLY A 108 12.76 -16.55 5.42
C GLY A 108 12.06 -15.18 5.38
N GLU A 109 12.80 -14.11 5.09
CA GLU A 109 12.29 -12.74 5.05
C GLU A 109 11.49 -12.47 3.77
N THR A 110 12.03 -12.80 2.60
CA THR A 110 11.41 -12.72 1.28
C THR A 110 10.16 -13.60 1.18
N THR A 111 10.22 -14.78 1.79
CA THR A 111 9.08 -15.71 1.87
C THR A 111 7.96 -15.14 2.76
N ALA A 112 8.30 -14.67 3.96
CA ALA A 112 7.33 -14.07 4.88
C ALA A 112 6.67 -12.80 4.29
N TYR A 113 7.44 -11.95 3.59
CA TYR A 113 6.91 -10.74 2.97
C TYR A 113 5.94 -11.08 1.82
N SER A 114 6.33 -12.04 0.97
CA SER A 114 5.48 -12.52 -0.14
C SER A 114 4.15 -13.13 0.34
N GLN A 115 4.15 -13.80 1.49
CA GLN A 115 2.95 -14.45 2.06
C GLN A 115 1.99 -13.46 2.74
N ARG A 116 2.46 -12.29 3.20
CA ARG A 116 1.62 -11.26 3.83
C ARG A 116 0.89 -10.37 2.84
N LEU A 117 1.43 -10.18 1.63
CA LEU A 117 0.81 -9.31 0.63
C LEU A 117 -0.62 -9.75 0.22
N PRO A 118 -0.93 -11.05 0.01
CA PRO A 118 -2.29 -11.52 -0.24
C PRO A 118 -3.25 -11.26 0.93
N ILE A 119 -2.76 -11.34 2.18
CA ILE A 119 -3.54 -11.02 3.38
C ILE A 119 -3.91 -9.53 3.36
N GLY A 120 -2.97 -8.67 2.97
CA GLY A 120 -3.23 -7.25 2.76
C GLY A 120 -4.34 -6.99 1.74
N VAL A 121 -4.29 -7.66 0.58
CA VAL A 121 -5.34 -7.56 -0.45
C VAL A 121 -6.71 -7.92 0.11
N LEU A 122 -6.83 -9.05 0.81
CA LEU A 122 -8.08 -9.47 1.42
C LEU A 122 -8.58 -8.45 2.46
N ALA A 123 -7.68 -7.97 3.32
CA ALA A 123 -8.02 -6.96 4.33
C ALA A 123 -8.51 -5.66 3.69
N TYR A 124 -7.89 -5.20 2.60
CA TYR A 124 -8.36 -4.02 1.85
C TYR A 124 -9.72 -4.25 1.20
N VAL A 125 -9.96 -5.42 0.59
CA VAL A 125 -11.28 -5.75 0.04
C VAL A 125 -12.36 -5.73 1.12
N LEU A 126 -12.08 -6.31 2.29
CA LEU A 126 -13.00 -6.28 3.42
C LEU A 126 -13.27 -4.85 3.90
N LEU A 127 -12.24 -4.01 4.02
CA LEU A 127 -12.41 -2.61 4.42
C LEU A 127 -13.18 -1.79 3.38
N ILE A 128 -13.03 -2.07 2.08
CA ILE A 128 -13.86 -1.43 1.04
C ILE A 128 -15.33 -1.81 1.26
N VAL A 129 -15.62 -3.09 1.47
CA VAL A 129 -16.99 -3.56 1.74
C VAL A 129 -17.55 -2.94 3.02
N ILE A 130 -16.76 -2.89 4.10
CA ILE A 130 -17.13 -2.21 5.35
C ILE A 130 -17.39 -0.73 5.10
N GLY A 131 -16.57 -0.07 4.27
CA GLY A 131 -16.69 1.34 3.91
C GLY A 131 -17.98 1.69 3.17
N LEU A 132 -18.64 0.70 2.55
CA LEU A 132 -19.98 0.89 1.97
C LEU A 132 -21.05 1.08 3.04
N PHE A 133 -20.82 0.68 4.29
CA PHE A 133 -21.79 0.80 5.39
C PHE A 133 -21.31 1.71 6.51
N ALA A 134 -20.00 1.73 6.77
CA ALA A 134 -19.35 2.50 7.82
C ALA A 134 -18.05 3.15 7.30
N PRO A 135 -18.14 4.29 6.56
CA PRO A 135 -16.99 4.94 5.91
C PRO A 135 -15.84 5.27 6.88
N MET A 136 -16.15 5.82 8.06
CA MET A 136 -15.12 6.16 9.05
C MET A 136 -14.37 4.93 9.58
N VAL A 137 -15.07 3.80 9.77
CA VAL A 137 -14.43 2.54 10.20
C VAL A 137 -13.42 2.08 9.15
N ALA A 138 -13.79 2.18 7.87
CA ALA A 138 -12.88 1.85 6.77
C ALA A 138 -11.67 2.78 6.71
N VAL A 139 -11.85 4.10 6.91
CA VAL A 139 -10.74 5.07 6.95
C VAL A 139 -9.73 4.74 8.04
N PHE A 140 -10.18 4.50 9.27
CA PHE A 140 -9.29 4.10 10.36
C PHE A 140 -8.66 2.72 10.12
N GLY A 141 -9.41 1.79 9.50
CA GLY A 141 -8.89 0.50 9.08
C GLY A 141 -7.78 0.62 8.04
N TYR A 142 -7.92 1.49 7.04
CA TYR A 142 -6.88 1.76 6.05
C TYR A 142 -5.62 2.32 6.72
N LEU A 143 -5.78 3.23 7.69
CA LEU A 143 -4.66 3.78 8.45
C LEU A 143 -3.95 2.68 9.24
N ALA A 144 -4.71 1.84 9.94
CA ALA A 144 -4.17 0.75 10.73
C ALA A 144 -3.40 -0.25 9.86
N LEU A 145 -3.93 -0.62 8.68
CA LEU A 145 -3.23 -1.48 7.73
C LEU A 145 -1.94 -0.83 7.22
N ALA A 146 -2.00 0.44 6.80
CA ALA A 146 -0.82 1.15 6.32
C ALA A 146 0.31 1.15 7.36
N VAL A 147 -0.01 1.45 8.62
CA VAL A 147 0.95 1.43 9.73
C VAL A 147 1.42 0.00 10.02
N PHE A 148 0.54 -0.99 10.02
CA PHE A 148 0.90 -2.40 10.22
C PHE A 148 1.93 -2.89 9.20
N PHE A 149 1.77 -2.53 7.92
CA PHE A 149 2.69 -2.91 6.85
C PHE A 149 4.01 -2.12 6.84
N MET A 150 4.06 -0.95 7.50
CA MET A 150 5.31 -0.19 7.68
C MET A 150 6.26 -0.84 8.67
N VAL A 151 5.78 -1.62 9.66
CA VAL A 151 6.65 -2.21 10.67
C VAL A 151 7.44 -3.36 10.05
N PRO A 152 8.77 -3.20 9.80
CA PRO A 152 9.56 -4.30 9.28
C PRO A 152 9.64 -5.38 10.36
N MET A 153 9.30 -6.62 10.00
CA MET A 153 9.68 -7.78 10.79
C MET A 153 11.20 -7.93 10.64
N ARG A 154 11.98 -7.19 11.42
CA ARG A 154 13.37 -7.55 11.69
C ARG A 154 13.35 -8.83 12.53
N ILE A 155 13.10 -9.97 11.88
CA ILE A 155 13.42 -11.28 12.47
C ILE A 155 14.92 -11.39 12.32
N GLY A 156 15.63 -11.04 13.40
CA GLY A 156 17.04 -10.72 13.40
C GLY A 156 17.89 -11.61 12.50
N ARG A 157 18.49 -10.99 11.49
CA ARG A 157 19.75 -11.45 10.92
C ARG A 157 20.76 -11.45 12.07
N ARG A 158 20.92 -12.59 12.76
CA ARG A 158 22.11 -12.85 13.57
C ARG A 158 23.26 -12.82 12.57
N GLU A 159 23.99 -11.71 12.57
CA GLU A 159 25.31 -11.64 11.96
C GLU A 159 26.18 -12.71 12.65
N SER A 160 26.31 -13.88 12.03
CA SER A 160 27.48 -14.72 12.26
C SER A 160 28.61 -14.16 11.40
N ARG A 161 29.35 -13.21 11.98
CA ARG A 161 30.75 -12.99 11.61
C ARG A 161 31.59 -14.16 12.11
#